data_AF-A0A2M8IXJ9-F1
#
_entry.id   AF-A0A2M8IXJ9-F1
#
_cell.length_a   1.000
_cell.length_b   1.000
_cell.length_c   1.000
_cell.angle_alpha   90.00
_cell.angle_beta   90.00
_cell.angle_gamma   90.00
#
_symmetry.space_group_name_H-M   'P 1'
#
loop_
_entity.id
_entity.type
_entity.pdbx_description
1 polymer ?
#
loop_
_entity_poly.entity_id
_entity_poly.type
_entity_poly.pdbx_seq_one_letter_code
_entity_poly.pdbx_strand_id
1 'polypeptide(L)'
;EPAAAGAAAPAGGGAIRTPSDVTAALDRIIDYYRRHEPSSPIPLLLKRARRLVNADFMTIVQDLAPGGVDNVNLISGNDDE
;
A
#
# COMPACT_ATOMS: atom_id res chain seq x y z
N GLU A 1 7.39 -34.51 -35.55
CA GLU A 1 7.43 -33.03 -35.65
C GLU A 1 7.45 -32.47 -34.23
N PRO A 2 8.45 -31.67 -33.81
CA PRO A 2 8.45 -31.12 -32.46
C PRO A 2 7.65 -29.80 -32.47
N ALA A 3 6.52 -29.80 -31.77
CA ALA A 3 5.71 -28.59 -31.59
C ALA A 3 6.45 -27.61 -30.69
N ALA A 4 6.60 -26.39 -31.19
CA ALA A 4 7.31 -25.29 -30.56
C ALA A 4 6.67 -24.81 -29.25
N ALA A 5 7.55 -24.27 -28.41
CA ALA A 5 7.31 -23.66 -27.11
C ALA A 5 6.11 -22.70 -27.05
N GLY A 6 5.27 -22.89 -26.03
CA GLY A 6 4.47 -21.80 -25.47
C GLY A 6 5.38 -20.92 -24.63
N ALA A 7 5.88 -19.83 -25.22
CA ALA A 7 6.50 -18.76 -24.45
C ALA A 7 5.43 -18.22 -23.48
N ALA A 8 5.63 -18.43 -22.18
CA ALA A 8 4.80 -17.80 -21.17
C ALA A 8 4.91 -16.29 -21.36
N ALA A 9 3.83 -15.68 -21.83
CA ALA A 9 3.70 -14.23 -21.88
C ALA A 9 4.05 -13.65 -20.50
N PRO A 10 4.71 -12.47 -20.42
CA PRO A 10 5.04 -11.88 -19.13
C PRO A 10 3.75 -11.75 -18.32
N ALA A 11 3.68 -12.50 -17.22
CA ALA A 11 2.54 -12.46 -16.34
C ALA A 11 2.41 -11.04 -15.78
N GLY A 12 1.25 -10.42 -15.99
CA GLY A 12 0.75 -9.38 -15.11
C GLY A 12 0.65 -7.99 -15.74
N GLY A 13 -0.38 -7.79 -16.56
CA GLY A 13 -0.96 -6.46 -16.76
C GLY A 13 -1.29 -5.83 -15.42
N GLY A 14 -1.25 -4.50 -15.33
CA GLY A 14 -1.36 -3.69 -14.11
C GLY A 14 -2.64 -3.84 -13.27
N ALA A 15 -3.41 -4.92 -13.45
CA ALA A 15 -4.47 -5.32 -12.56
C ALA A 15 -3.91 -5.63 -11.16
N ILE A 16 -4.56 -5.07 -10.15
CA ILE A 16 -4.27 -5.27 -8.73
C ILE A 16 -5.40 -6.14 -8.18
N ARG A 17 -5.09 -7.33 -7.67
CA ARG A 17 -6.07 -8.30 -7.16
C ARG A 17 -5.85 -8.65 -5.70
N THR A 18 -4.64 -8.39 -5.20
CA THR A 18 -4.23 -8.74 -3.83
C THR A 18 -3.51 -7.58 -3.15
N PRO A 19 -3.42 -7.57 -1.82
CA PRO A 19 -2.59 -6.61 -1.08
C PRO A 19 -1.11 -6.64 -1.51
N SER A 20 -0.59 -7.82 -1.86
CA SER A 20 0.76 -7.97 -2.41
C SER A 20 0.93 -7.29 -3.77
N ASP A 21 -0.10 -7.28 -4.62
CA ASP A 21 -0.08 -6.53 -5.87
C ASP A 21 -0.03 -5.02 -5.60
N VAL A 22 -0.74 -4.54 -4.57
CA VAL A 22 -0.71 -3.14 -4.14
C VAL A 22 0.70 -2.74 -3.70
N THR A 23 1.34 -3.53 -2.83
CA THR A 23 2.70 -3.21 -2.37
C THR A 23 3.70 -3.22 -3.52
N ALA A 24 3.60 -4.19 -4.44
CA ALA A 24 4.43 -4.26 -5.65
C ALA A 24 4.19 -3.10 -6.62
N ALA A 25 2.95 -2.60 -6.73
CA ALA A 25 2.64 -1.40 -7.51
C ALA A 25 3.24 -0.14 -6.86
N LEU A 26 3.09 0.02 -5.55
CA LEU A 26 3.67 1.15 -4.80
C LEU A 26 5.20 1.17 -4.90
N ASP A 27 5.87 0.02 -4.83
CA ASP A 27 7.32 -0.07 -5.00
C ASP A 27 7.77 0.41 -6.39
N ARG A 28 7.06 0.00 -7.45
CA ARG A 28 7.34 0.49 -8.81
C ARG A 28 7.17 2.00 -8.94
N ILE A 29 6.14 2.58 -8.30
CA ILE A 29 5.91 4.04 -8.31
C ILE A 29 7.01 4.76 -7.52
N ILE A 30 7.39 4.27 -6.34
CA ILE A 30 8.49 4.83 -5.54
C ILE A 30 9.78 4.85 -6.35
N ASP A 31 10.08 3.75 -7.04
CA ASP A 31 11.29 3.64 -7.87
C ASP A 31 11.25 4.53 -9.11
N TYR A 32 10.08 4.84 -9.64
CA TYR A 32 9.94 5.86 -10.67
C TYR A 32 10.37 7.24 -10.15
N TYR A 33 9.81 7.68 -9.02
CA TYR A 33 10.13 9.00 -8.44
C TYR A 33 11.60 9.10 -8.02
N ARG A 34 12.19 8.03 -7.46
CA ARG A 34 13.62 8.02 -7.12
C ARG A 34 14.53 8.30 -8.31
N ARG A 35 14.13 7.89 -9.52
CA ARG A 35 14.92 8.05 -10.75
C ARG A 35 14.66 9.38 -11.45
N HIS A 36 13.41 9.86 -11.45
CA HIS A 36 13.00 11.01 -12.26
C HIS A 36 12.85 12.30 -11.45
N GLU A 37 12.52 12.20 -10.16
CA GLU A 37 12.28 13.33 -9.27
C GLU A 37 12.80 13.05 -7.84
N PRO A 38 14.12 12.90 -7.65
CA PRO A 38 14.70 12.47 -6.37
C PRO A 38 14.42 13.43 -5.20
N SER A 39 14.20 14.71 -5.49
CA SER A 39 13.86 15.74 -4.49
C SER A 39 12.36 15.79 -4.15
N SER A 40 11.54 14.95 -4.78
CA SER A 40 10.10 14.92 -4.53
C SER A 40 9.79 14.37 -3.12
N PRO A 41 8.79 14.93 -2.41
CA PRO A 41 8.33 14.38 -1.13
C PRO A 41 7.46 13.12 -1.30
N ILE A 42 6.99 12.82 -2.52
CA ILE A 42 6.04 11.74 -2.80
C ILE A 42 6.57 10.34 -2.38
N PRO A 43 7.82 9.94 -2.64
CA PRO A 43 8.37 8.67 -2.17
C PRO A 43 8.23 8.44 -0.66
N LEU A 44 8.33 9.50 0.15
CA LEU A 44 8.20 9.40 1.60
C LEU A 44 6.76 9.01 1.98
N LEU A 45 5.77 9.68 1.38
CA LEU A 45 4.35 9.42 1.62
C LEU A 45 3.94 8.03 1.13
N LEU A 46 4.42 7.62 -0.05
CA LEU A 46 4.12 6.30 -0.61
C LEU A 46 4.73 5.16 0.21
N LYS A 47 5.93 5.35 0.79
CA LYS A 47 6.51 4.37 1.71
C LYS A 47 5.65 4.19 2.96
N ARG A 48 5.06 5.28 3.47
CA ARG A 48 4.11 5.20 4.59
C ARG A 48 2.87 4.43 4.20
N ALA A 49 2.22 4.82 3.09
CA ALA A 49 1.05 4.12 2.56
C ALA A 49 1.32 2.62 2.32
N ARG A 50 2.50 2.27 1.79
CA ARG A 50 2.93 0.88 1.58
C ARG A 50 2.97 0.06 2.87
N ARG A 51 3.40 0.64 3.99
CA ARG A 51 3.43 -0.06 5.29
C ARG A 51 2.02 -0.33 5.83
N LEU A 52 1.07 0.52 5.49
CA LEU A 52 -0.31 0.45 5.96
C LEU A 52 -1.20 -0.51 5.14
N VAL A 53 -0.75 -1.03 4.00
CA VAL A 53 -1.56 -1.87 3.10
C VAL A 53 -2.16 -3.11 3.80
N ASN A 54 -1.46 -3.66 4.80
CA ASN A 54 -1.93 -4.81 5.58
C ASN A 54 -2.25 -4.46 7.05
N ALA A 55 -2.29 -3.16 7.37
CA ALA A 55 -2.62 -2.71 8.71
C ALA A 55 -4.13 -2.76 8.93
N ASP A 56 -4.55 -3.13 10.14
CA ASP A 56 -5.93 -3.00 10.56
C ASP A 56 -6.30 -1.52 10.78
N PHE A 57 -7.60 -1.25 10.86
CA PHE A 57 -8.13 0.10 10.97
C PHE A 57 -7.57 0.89 12.15
N MET A 58 -7.41 0.28 13.33
CA MET A 58 -6.91 0.97 14.52
C MET A 58 -5.44 1.33 14.37
N THR A 59 -4.63 0.42 13.80
CA THR A 59 -3.24 0.71 13.44
C THR A 59 -3.13 1.88 12.46
N ILE A 60 -4.02 1.95 11.47
CA ILE A 60 -4.07 3.07 10.51
C ILE A 60 -4.41 4.39 11.21
N VAL A 61 -5.44 4.41 12.06
CA VAL A 61 -5.84 5.62 12.79
C VAL A 61 -4.71 6.11 13.69
N GLN A 62 -4.06 5.21 14.44
CA GLN A 62 -2.96 5.58 15.33
C GLN A 62 -1.74 6.12 14.57
N ASP A 63 -1.44 5.56 13.39
CA ASP A 63 -0.37 6.08 12.53
C ASP A 63 -0.72 7.47 11.96
N LEU A 64 -1.93 7.67 11.45
CA LEU A 64 -2.31 8.93 10.80
C LEU A 64 -2.64 10.07 11.77
N ALA A 65 -3.31 9.76 12.88
CA ALA A 65 -3.78 10.70 13.87
C ALA A 65 -3.71 10.07 15.27
N PRO A 66 -2.59 10.24 16.00
CA PRO A 66 -2.42 9.64 17.32
C PRO A 66 -3.54 9.99 18.32
N GLY A 67 -4.10 11.20 18.27
CA GLY A 67 -5.28 11.62 19.05
C GLY A 67 -6.64 11.30 18.41
N GLY A 68 -6.64 10.67 17.24
CA GLY A 68 -7.85 10.19 16.57
C GLY A 68 -8.41 8.91 17.19
N VAL A 69 -7.56 8.14 17.89
CA VAL A 69 -7.97 6.90 18.57
C VAL A 69 -9.03 7.16 19.62
N ASP A 70 -8.87 8.22 20.43
CA ASP A 70 -9.83 8.61 21.45
C ASP A 70 -11.20 8.97 20.83
N ASN A 71 -11.19 9.62 19.67
CA ASN A 71 -12.41 9.94 18.92
C ASN A 71 -13.09 8.68 18.35
N VAL A 72 -12.30 7.69 17.90
CA VAL A 72 -12.85 6.40 17.43
C VAL A 72 -13.48 5.61 18.58
N ASN A 73 -12.86 5.63 19.77
CA ASN A 73 -13.39 4.96 20.95
C ASN A 73 -14.73 5.57 21.40
N LEU A 74 -14.81 6.91 21.43
CA LEU A 74 -16.02 7.66 21.75
C LEU A 74 -17.19 7.33 20.79
N ILE A 75 -16.92 7.21 19.49
CA ILE A 75 -17.95 6.87 18.49
C ILE A 75 -18.33 5.39 18.53
N SER A 76 -17.40 4.51 18.90
CA SER A 76 -17.62 3.05 18.95
C SER A 76 -18.45 2.61 20.16
N GLY A 77 -18.84 3.54 21.04
CA GLY A 77 -19.69 3.26 22.21
C GLY A 77 -18.94 2.63 23.39
N ASN A 78 -17.60 2.73 23.41
CA ASN A 78 -16.81 2.42 24.59
C ASN A 78 -16.73 3.68 25.48
N ASP A 79 -17.89 4.20 25.86
CA ASP A 79 -17.96 5.09 27.01
C ASP A 79 -17.96 4.19 28.25
N ASP A 80 -17.05 4.49 29.16
CA ASP A 80 -16.85 3.79 30.42
C ASP A 80 -18.17 3.44 31.12
N GLU A 81 -18.33 2.15 31.46
CA GLU A 81 -18.95 1.80 32.74
C GLU A 81 -17.85 1.68 33.80
#